data_AF-A0A401TSH7-F1
#
_entry.id   AF-A0A401TSH7-F1
#
_cell.length_a   1.000
_cell.length_b   1.000
_cell.length_c   1.000
_cell.angle_alpha   90.00
_cell.angle_beta   90.00
_cell.angle_gamma   90.00
#
_symmetry.space_group_name_H-M   'P 1'
#
loop_
_entity.id
_entity.type
_entity.pdbx_description
1 polymer ?
#
loop_
_entity_poly.entity_id
_entity_poly.type
_entity_poly.pdbx_seq_one_letter_code
_entity_poly.pdbx_strand_id
1 'polypeptide(L)' 'MDVYWYSVCQTRETLIAISGEYPNEVEYIFVPSCVLLTRCSGCCNDEKLQCVPTVTETILLQ' A
#
# COMPACT_ATOMS: atom_id res chain seq x y z
N MET A 1 -9.68 18.80 -14.67
CA MET A 1 -8.29 18.27 -14.59
C MET A 1 -8.10 17.37 -13.36
N ASP A 2 -9.12 17.26 -12.51
CA ASP A 2 -9.00 16.72 -11.16
C ASP A 2 -8.77 15.22 -11.15
N VAL A 3 -9.38 14.48 -12.09
CA VAL A 3 -9.18 13.03 -12.23
C VAL A 3 -7.70 12.69 -12.41
N TYR A 4 -6.97 13.45 -13.24
CA TYR A 4 -5.53 13.24 -13.45
C TYR A 4 -4.74 13.44 -12.15
N TRP A 5 -4.99 14.52 -11.42
CA TRP A 5 -4.30 14.78 -10.14
C TRP A 5 -4.65 13.76 -9.07
N TYR A 6 -5.89 13.28 -9.06
CA TYR A 6 -6.32 12.22 -8.16
C TYR A 6 -5.96 10.83 -8.65
N SER A 7 -5.41 10.62 -9.85
CA SER A 7 -5.01 9.29 -10.36
C SER A 7 -3.51 9.15 -10.53
N VAL A 8 -2.75 10.25 -10.57
CA VAL A 8 -1.29 10.21 -10.73
C VAL A 8 -0.64 9.39 -9.61
N CYS A 9 0.45 8.69 -9.95
CA CYS A 9 1.27 7.91 -9.05
C CYS A 9 1.70 8.73 -7.83
N GLN A 10 1.17 8.37 -6.66
CA GLN A 10 1.48 9.00 -5.37
C GLN A 10 1.26 8.01 -4.23
N THR A 11 1.72 8.36 -3.04
CA THR A 11 1.46 7.59 -1.83
C THR A 11 0.02 7.78 -1.36
N ARG A 12 -0.65 6.69 -0.98
CA ARG A 12 -2.04 6.70 -0.49
C ARG A 12 -2.24 5.67 0.61
N GLU A 13 -3.20 5.96 1.48
CA GLU A 13 -3.65 4.98 2.46
C GLU A 13 -4.34 3.82 1.76
N THR A 14 -3.88 2.61 2.08
CA THR A 14 -4.41 1.36 1.55
C THR A 14 -4.57 0.37 2.70
N LEU A 15 -5.70 -0.35 2.72
CA LEU A 15 -5.89 -1.46 3.65
C LEU A 15 -5.06 -2.65 3.18
N ILE A 16 -4.08 -3.03 3.99
CA ILE A 16 -3.21 -4.17 3.73
C ILE A 16 -3.54 -5.27 4.72
N ALA A 17 -3.79 -6.48 4.21
CA ALA A 17 -4.03 -7.66 5.03
C ALA A 17 -2.72 -8.13 5.68
N ILE A 18 -2.75 -8.35 6.99
CA ILE A 18 -1.55 -8.74 7.75
C ILE A 18 -1.02 -10.09 7.27
N SER A 19 -1.91 -11.03 6.91
CA SER A 19 -1.54 -12.34 6.36
C SER A 19 -0.76 -12.26 5.03
N GLY A 20 -0.88 -11.17 4.28
CA GLY A 20 -0.11 -10.97 3.05
C GLY A 20 1.32 -10.50 3.31
N GLU A 21 1.51 -9.69 4.36
CA GLU A 21 2.84 -9.19 4.77
C GLU A 21 3.60 -10.21 5.63
N TYR A 22 2.87 -10.99 6.45
CA TYR A 22 3.42 -12.02 7.34
C TYR A 22 2.80 -13.40 7.03
N PRO A 23 3.08 -13.99 5.84
CA PRO A 23 2.44 -15.23 5.41
C PRO A 23 2.81 -16.45 6.27
N ASN A 24 3.86 -16.35 7.09
CA ASN A 24 4.32 -17.43 7.97
C ASN A 24 3.60 -17.45 9.33
N GLU A 25 2.87 -16.39 9.68
CA GLU A 25 2.18 -16.27 10.97
C GLU A 25 0.77 -16.87 10.91
N VAL A 26 0.66 -18.07 10.31
CA VAL A 26 -0.62 -18.75 10.07
C VAL A 26 -1.32 -19.24 11.34
N GLU A 27 -0.58 -19.34 12.44
CA GLU A 27 -1.10 -19.80 13.74
C GLU A 27 -1.79 -18.67 14.52
N TYR A 28 -1.63 -17.41 14.11
CA TYR A 28 -2.13 -16.24 14.82
C TYR A 28 -3.33 -15.61 14.11
N ILE A 29 -4.27 -15.12 14.92
CA ILE A 29 -5.38 -14.28 14.46
C ILE A 29 -5.07 -12.85 14.87
N PHE A 30 -4.83 -11.99 13.89
CA PHE A 30 -4.65 -10.56 14.10
C PHE A 30 -6.00 -9.85 14.15
N VAL A 31 -6.19 -9.01 15.16
CA VAL A 31 -7.38 -8.16 15.32
C VAL A 31 -6.89 -6.71 15.49
N PRO A 32 -7.05 -5.83 14.48
CA PRO A 32 -7.69 -6.08 13.18
C PRO A 32 -6.84 -6.99 12.26
N SER A 33 -7.46 -7.65 11.28
CA SER A 33 -6.77 -8.51 10.31
C SER A 33 -6.12 -7.75 9.15
N CYS A 34 -6.41 -6.45 9.04
CA CYS A 34 -5.83 -5.54 8.07
C CYS A 34 -5.54 -4.19 8.75
N VAL A 35 -4.54 -3.50 8.23
CA VAL A 35 -4.07 -2.21 8.75
C VAL A 35 -3.96 -1.19 7.62
N LEU A 36 -4.15 0.08 7.94
CA LEU A 36 -3.93 1.18 6.99
C LEU A 36 -2.44 1.44 6.87
N LEU A 37 -1.89 1.25 5.68
CA LEU A 37 -0.51 1.58 5.33
C LEU A 37 -0.46 2.55 4.17
N THR A 38 0.60 3.35 4.13
CA THR A 38 0.90 4.21 2.99
C THR A 38 1.60 3.39 1.91
N ARG A 39 0.99 3.24 0.74
CA ARG A 39 1.56 2.53 -0.42
C ARG A 39 1.50 3.41 -1.67
N CYS A 40 2.44 3.19 -2.59
CA CYS A 40 2.41 3.81 -3.91
C CYS A 40 1.21 3.28 -4.69
N SER A 41 0.36 4.17 -5.17
CA SER A 41 -0.86 3.84 -5.91
C SER A 41 -1.22 4.93 -6.91
N GLY A 42 -1.86 4.53 -8.00
CA GLY A 42 -2.18 5.40 -9.13
C GLY A 42 -1.54 4.91 -10.42
N CYS A 43 -1.77 5.66 -11.49
CA CYS A 43 -1.24 5.40 -12.81
C CYS A 43 -0.06 6.33 -13.14
N CYS A 44 0.88 5.81 -13.91
CA CYS A 44 1.86 6.63 -14.61
C CYS A 44 1.27 7.17 -15.93
N ASN A 45 1.96 8.12 -16.55
CA ASN A 45 1.55 8.67 -17.85
C ASN A 45 1.81 7.72 -19.03
N ASP A 46 2.43 6.56 -18.77
CA ASP A 46 2.71 5.52 -19.73
C ASP A 46 2.37 4.16 -19.09
N GLU A 47 1.58 3.35 -19.78
CA GLU A 47 1.13 2.03 -19.31
C GLU A 47 2.26 1.02 -19.16
N LYS A 48 3.42 1.26 -19.78
CA LYS A 48 4.63 0.45 -19.62
C LYS A 48 5.36 0.74 -18.31
N LEU A 49 4.96 1.78 -17.58
CA LEU A 49 5.56 2.15 -16.31
C LEU A 49 4.69 1.69 -15.15
N GLN A 50 5.34 1.30 -14.05
CA GLN A 50 4.67 0.91 -12.81
C GLN A 50 4.99 1.92 -11.71
N CYS A 51 3.99 2.27 -10.91
CA CYS A 51 4.15 3.11 -9.73
C CYS A 51 4.83 2.30 -8.62
N VAL A 52 6.07 2.65 -8.27
CA VAL A 52 6.91 1.92 -7.30
C VAL A 52 7.48 2.87 -6.23
N PRO A 53 7.72 2.39 -5.00
CA PRO A 53 8.30 3.22 -3.95
C PRO A 53 9.77 3.54 -4.23
N THR A 54 10.15 4.79 -4.01
CA THR A 54 11.55 5.24 -4.06
C THR A 54 12.17 5.33 -2.66
N VAL A 55 11.35 5.49 -1.63
CA VAL A 55 11.71 5.53 -0.21
C VAL A 55 10.63 4.80 0.58
N THR A 56 11.03 4.08 1.63
CA THR A 56 10.12 3.35 2.53
C THR A 56 10.55 3.53 3.97
N GLU A 57 9.58 3.55 4.88
CA GLU A 57 9.79 3.55 6.33
C GLU A 57 8.94 2.46 6.98
N THR A 58 9.50 1.82 8.01
CA THR A 58 8.78 0.81 8.79
C THR A 58 8.08 1.48 9.96
N ILE A 59 6.79 1.18 10.14
CA ILE A 59 6.00 1.65 11.28
C ILE A 59 5.67 0.47 12.21
N LEU A 60 5.50 0.77 13.50
CA LEU A 60 5.04 -0.17 14.50
C LEU A 60 3.60 0.18 14.85
N LEU A 61 2.71 -0.81 14.81
CA LEU A 61 1.29 -0.70 15.14
C LEU A 61 1.02 -1.43 16.46
N GLN A 62 0.02 -0.98 17.21
CA GLN A 62 -0.36 -1.51 18.53
C GLN A 62 -1.43 -2.58 18.44
#